data_AF-R7SFJ6-F1
#
_entry.id   AF-R7SFJ6-F1
#
_cell.length_a   1.000
_cell.length_b   1.000
_cell.length_c   1.000
_cell.angle_alpha   90.00
_cell.angle_beta   90.00
_cell.angle_gamma   90.00
#
_symmetry.space_group_name_H-M   'P 1'
#
loop_
_entity.id
_entity.type
_entity.pdbx_description
1 polymer ?
#
loop_
_entity_poly.entity_id
_entity_poly.type
_entity_poly.pdbx_seq_one_letter_code
_entity_poly.pdbx_strand_id
1 'polypeptide(L)'
;MSVSKPSPGRRKPSATGTRKNVTPATLVPVDAPTQTRKYVTPSATSRKELPAVFARKRARSTAFADEEDQLDEEDVSMKPTMTEQEQIEAKRRQNTIAARRSRRRKLEYQRELEDNVEHYKRDSEQWKSRALMYQALLRSHNIEAPDFPEI
;
A
#
# COMPACT_ATOMS: atom_id res chain seq x y z
N MET A 1 -7.09 -21.33 49.67
CA MET A 1 -7.12 -21.58 48.21
C MET A 1 -6.97 -20.25 47.49
N SER A 2 -5.83 -19.99 46.85
CA SER A 2 -5.54 -18.73 46.14
C SER A 2 -5.97 -18.83 44.67
N VAL A 3 -6.97 -18.04 44.29
CA VAL A 3 -7.47 -17.96 42.92
C VAL A 3 -6.55 -17.05 42.09
N SER A 4 -5.86 -17.62 41.10
CA SER A 4 -5.04 -16.86 40.14
C SER A 4 -5.95 -16.04 39.22
N LYS A 5 -5.78 -14.71 39.20
CA LYS A 5 -6.47 -13.83 38.24
C LYS A 5 -5.97 -14.11 36.82
N PRO A 6 -6.86 -14.23 35.81
CA PRO A 6 -6.46 -14.45 34.43
C PRO A 6 -5.74 -13.20 33.88
N SER A 7 -4.60 -13.41 33.22
CA SER A 7 -3.87 -12.39 32.49
C SER A 7 -4.77 -11.73 31.44
N PRO A 8 -4.78 -10.39 31.30
CA PRO A 8 -5.56 -9.74 30.24
C PRO A 8 -5.04 -10.23 28.88
N GLY A 9 -5.93 -10.86 28.10
CA GLY A 9 -5.62 -11.34 26.76
C GLY A 9 -5.17 -10.18 25.86
N ARG A 10 -4.02 -10.35 25.20
CA ARG A 10 -3.48 -9.38 24.25
C ARG A 10 -4.49 -9.14 23.13
N ARG A 11 -5.16 -7.98 23.15
CA ARG A 11 -6.07 -7.55 22.08
C ARG A 11 -5.31 -7.54 20.76
N LYS A 12 -5.78 -8.34 19.79
CA LYS A 12 -5.24 -8.33 18.42
C LYS A 12 -5.62 -6.97 17.82
N PRO A 13 -4.66 -6.15 17.34
CA PRO A 13 -4.99 -4.90 16.70
C PRO A 13 -5.82 -5.20 15.44
N SER A 14 -6.80 -4.33 15.14
CA SER A 14 -7.50 -4.37 13.87
C SER A 14 -6.48 -4.31 12.72
N ALA A 15 -6.71 -5.12 11.70
CA ALA A 15 -5.79 -5.25 10.58
C ALA A 15 -5.92 -4.05 9.63
N THR A 16 -5.28 -2.93 9.96
CA THR A 16 -5.28 -1.71 9.13
C THR A 16 -4.34 -1.80 7.92
N GLY A 17 -3.81 -2.99 7.59
CA GLY A 17 -2.90 -3.20 6.45
C GLY A 17 -1.52 -2.53 6.57
N THR A 18 -1.32 -1.61 7.51
CA THR A 18 -0.08 -0.89 7.82
C THR A 18 0.20 -0.96 9.33
N ARG A 19 1.47 -0.76 9.72
CA ARG A 19 1.85 -0.68 11.14
C ARG A 19 1.49 0.70 11.69
N LYS A 20 1.10 0.77 12.96
CA LYS A 20 0.79 2.03 13.65
C LYS A 20 1.98 3.00 13.55
N ASN A 21 1.70 4.25 13.21
CA ASN A 21 2.65 5.38 13.15
C ASN A 21 3.78 5.23 12.11
N VAL A 22 3.58 4.45 11.04
CA VAL A 22 4.54 4.39 9.93
C VAL A 22 4.18 5.44 8.89
N THR A 23 5.09 6.37 8.62
CA THR A 23 4.98 7.37 7.55
C THR A 23 5.84 6.98 6.35
N PRO A 24 5.54 7.45 5.12
CA PRO A 24 6.37 7.19 3.94
C PRO A 24 7.87 7.47 4.15
N ALA A 25 8.20 8.50 4.94
CA ALA A 25 9.58 8.88 5.28
C ALA A 25 10.28 7.90 6.23
N THR A 26 9.53 7.16 7.04
CA THR A 26 10.09 6.13 7.95
C THR A 26 10.37 4.80 7.25
N LEU A 27 9.96 4.63 5.99
CA LEU A 27 10.30 3.43 5.23
C LEU A 27 11.76 3.47 4.78
N VAL A 28 12.30 2.27 4.57
CA VAL A 28 13.59 2.11 3.90
C VAL A 28 13.51 2.75 2.51
N PRO A 29 14.39 3.71 2.18
CA PRO A 29 14.42 4.35 0.87
C PRO A 29 14.55 3.33 -0.27
N VAL A 30 14.02 3.68 -1.44
CA VAL A 30 14.08 2.82 -2.63
C VAL A 30 15.54 2.53 -2.99
N ASP A 31 16.38 3.56 -2.96
CA ASP A 31 17.80 3.52 -3.34
C ASP A 31 18.72 2.93 -2.25
N ALA A 32 18.16 2.54 -1.10
CA ALA A 32 18.97 1.96 -0.04
C ALA A 32 19.59 0.63 -0.52
N PRO A 33 20.84 0.31 -0.15
CA PRO A 33 21.47 -0.95 -0.55
C PRO A 33 20.64 -2.18 -0.20
N THR A 34 20.68 -3.19 -1.07
CA THR A 34 20.05 -4.50 -0.81
C THR A 34 21.08 -5.45 -0.21
N GLN A 35 20.69 -6.17 0.84
CA GLN A 35 21.58 -7.13 1.51
C GLN A 35 21.63 -8.44 0.71
N THR A 36 22.85 -8.91 0.43
CA THR A 36 23.05 -10.22 -0.23
C THR A 36 22.74 -11.37 0.74
N ARG A 37 22.27 -12.49 0.20
CA ARG A 37 21.91 -13.68 0.99
C ARG A 37 22.80 -14.85 0.61
N LYS A 38 23.64 -15.30 1.53
CA LYS A 38 24.45 -16.51 1.37
C LYS A 38 23.64 -17.71 1.86
N TYR A 39 23.42 -18.69 1.01
CA TYR A 39 22.81 -19.96 1.42
C TYR A 39 23.83 -21.06 1.46
N VAL A 40 23.74 -21.88 2.50
CA VAL A 40 24.52 -23.13 2.61
C VAL A 40 23.89 -24.22 1.75
N THR A 41 22.55 -24.22 1.62
CA THR A 41 21.78 -25.18 0.83
C THR A 41 20.98 -24.44 -0.25
N PRO A 42 20.72 -25.04 -1.42
CA PRO A 42 19.86 -24.40 -2.42
C PRO A 42 18.50 -24.03 -1.82
N SER A 43 17.93 -22.90 -2.24
CA SER A 43 16.63 -22.46 -1.75
C SER A 43 15.59 -23.56 -1.99
N ALA A 44 14.79 -23.90 -0.98
CA ALA A 44 13.74 -24.93 -1.11
C ALA A 44 12.72 -24.58 -2.21
N THR A 45 12.57 -23.28 -2.50
CA THR A 45 11.74 -22.71 -3.58
C THR A 45 12.55 -22.35 -4.84
N SER A 46 13.82 -22.75 -4.93
CA SER A 46 14.63 -22.55 -6.13
C SER A 46 13.91 -23.15 -7.34
N ARG A 47 14.08 -22.53 -8.51
CA ARG A 47 13.54 -23.09 -9.76
C ARG A 47 14.21 -24.43 -9.98
N LYS A 48 13.51 -25.52 -9.65
CA LYS A 48 13.83 -26.84 -10.19
C LYS A 48 13.64 -26.72 -11.70
N GLU A 49 14.61 -27.14 -12.50
CA GLU A 49 14.46 -27.16 -13.96
C GLU A 49 13.18 -27.91 -14.30
N LEU A 50 12.17 -27.17 -14.78
CA LEU A 50 10.92 -27.77 -15.19
C LEU A 50 11.09 -28.23 -16.63
N PRO A 51 10.65 -29.46 -16.97
CA PRO A 51 10.75 -29.98 -18.33
C PRO A 51 10.20 -28.97 -19.35
N ALA A 52 10.82 -28.88 -20.53
CA ALA A 52 10.55 -27.88 -21.56
C ALA A 52 9.06 -27.72 -21.94
N VAL A 53 8.27 -28.78 -21.78
CA VAL A 53 6.81 -28.78 -22.01
C VAL A 53 6.09 -27.78 -21.09
N PHE A 54 6.57 -27.57 -19.87
CA PHE A 54 5.99 -26.63 -18.89
C PHE A 54 6.51 -25.19 -19.06
N ALA A 55 7.62 -24.98 -19.76
CA ALA A 55 8.15 -23.64 -20.04
C ALA A 55 7.22 -22.86 -20.99
N ARG A 56 6.64 -23.52 -21.99
CA ARG A 56 5.74 -22.91 -22.99
C ARG A 56 4.44 -22.32 -22.40
N LYS A 57 3.88 -22.89 -21.34
CA LYS A 57 2.63 -22.38 -20.73
C LYS A 57 2.83 -21.08 -19.93
N ARG A 58 4.05 -20.81 -19.48
CA ARG A 58 4.36 -19.63 -18.65
C ARG A 58 4.51 -18.34 -19.45
N ALA A 59 4.74 -18.43 -20.75
CA ALA A 59 4.73 -17.29 -21.66
C ALA A 59 3.33 -16.66 -21.85
N ARG A 60 2.26 -17.35 -21.43
CA ARG A 60 0.86 -16.93 -21.61
C ARG A 60 0.26 -16.17 -20.41
N SER A 61 1.00 -15.98 -19.32
CA SER A 61 0.53 -15.24 -18.13
C SER A 61 0.86 -13.74 -18.18
N THR A 62 1.07 -13.18 -19.37
CA THR A 62 1.32 -11.74 -19.63
C THR A 62 0.07 -10.87 -19.50
N ALA A 63 -1.05 -11.40 -19.01
CA ALA A 63 -2.35 -10.72 -18.94
C ALA A 63 -2.47 -9.67 -17.81
N PHE A 64 -1.43 -9.45 -17.02
CA PHE A 64 -1.36 -8.42 -15.96
C PHE A 64 -0.20 -7.43 -16.19
N ALA A 65 0.21 -7.22 -17.45
CA ALA A 65 1.32 -6.33 -17.79
C ALA A 65 1.04 -4.84 -17.45
N ASP A 66 -0.23 -4.43 -17.35
CA ASP A 66 -0.63 -3.03 -17.18
C ASP A 66 -0.40 -2.48 -15.75
N GLU A 67 -0.19 -3.36 -14.75
CA GLU A 67 0.25 -2.94 -13.40
C GLU A 67 1.77 -3.05 -13.19
N GLU A 68 2.50 -3.67 -14.12
CA GLU A 68 3.97 -3.78 -14.10
C GLU A 68 4.68 -2.59 -14.76
N ASP A 69 3.96 -1.72 -15.48
CA ASP A 69 4.48 -0.61 -16.31
C ASP A 69 5.11 0.58 -15.54
N GLN A 70 5.52 0.33 -14.29
CA GLN A 70 6.30 1.26 -13.47
C GLN A 70 7.44 0.56 -12.74
N LEU A 71 7.78 -0.67 -13.10
CA LEU A 71 9.10 -1.23 -12.83
C LEU A 71 10.00 -0.73 -13.95
N ASP A 72 10.66 0.42 -13.74
CA ASP A 72 11.70 0.91 -14.64
C ASP A 72 12.54 -0.27 -15.13
N GLU A 73 12.47 -0.54 -16.44
CA GLU A 73 13.20 -1.62 -17.13
C GLU A 73 14.73 -1.46 -16.99
N GLU A 74 15.19 -0.37 -16.39
CA GLU A 74 16.58 0.05 -16.34
C GLU A 74 17.43 -0.63 -15.25
N ASP A 75 16.86 -1.14 -14.14
CA ASP A 75 17.72 -1.41 -12.97
C ASP A 75 18.37 -2.80 -12.95
N VAL A 76 17.86 -3.80 -13.69
CA VAL A 76 18.59 -5.07 -13.88
C VAL A 76 18.17 -5.77 -15.17
N SER A 77 18.66 -5.29 -16.32
CA SER A 77 18.60 -6.08 -17.56
C SER A 77 19.27 -7.43 -17.28
N MET A 78 18.47 -8.50 -17.17
CA MET A 78 18.96 -9.86 -17.04
C MET A 78 19.67 -10.22 -18.34
N LYS A 79 20.96 -9.89 -18.42
CA LYS A 79 21.77 -10.26 -19.57
C LYS A 79 21.74 -11.79 -19.68
N PRO A 80 21.46 -12.37 -20.86
CA PRO A 80 21.39 -13.82 -21.06
C PRO A 80 22.67 -14.58 -20.69
N THR A 81 23.77 -13.86 -20.49
CA THR A 81 25.09 -14.37 -20.10
C THR A 81 25.28 -14.56 -18.60
N MET A 82 24.33 -14.12 -17.76
CA MET A 82 24.41 -14.25 -16.30
C MET A 82 24.16 -15.69 -15.86
N THR A 83 24.95 -16.15 -14.90
CA THR A 83 24.75 -17.46 -14.25
C THR A 83 23.37 -17.53 -13.59
N GLU A 84 22.82 -18.74 -13.40
CA GLU A 84 21.50 -18.91 -12.77
C GLU A 84 21.44 -18.24 -11.37
N GLN A 85 22.54 -18.29 -10.63
CA GLN A 85 22.66 -17.66 -9.31
C GLN A 85 22.55 -16.14 -9.39
N GLU A 86 23.24 -15.51 -10.35
CA GLU A 86 23.16 -14.07 -10.58
C GLU A 86 21.76 -13.62 -11.01
N GLN A 87 21.07 -14.41 -11.84
CA GLN A 87 19.67 -14.15 -12.23
C GLN A 87 18.71 -14.21 -11.03
N ILE A 88 18.94 -15.15 -10.10
CA ILE A 88 18.15 -15.26 -8.87
C ILE A 88 18.39 -14.05 -7.97
N GLU A 89 19.64 -13.60 -7.83
CA GLU A 89 19.97 -12.42 -7.06
C GLU A 89 19.37 -11.15 -7.66
N ALA A 90 19.48 -10.96 -8.98
CA ALA A 90 18.86 -9.86 -9.70
C ALA A 90 17.35 -9.77 -9.43
N LYS A 91 16.63 -10.89 -9.58
CA LYS A 91 15.18 -10.95 -9.29
C LYS A 91 14.83 -10.58 -7.85
N ARG A 92 15.70 -10.93 -6.89
CA ARG A 92 15.48 -10.57 -5.48
C ARG A 92 15.72 -9.11 -5.22
N ARG A 93 16.74 -8.50 -5.86
CA ARG A 93 16.97 -7.06 -5.79
C ARG A 93 15.75 -6.33 -6.34
N GLN A 94 15.29 -6.71 -7.54
CA GLN A 94 14.09 -6.16 -8.17
C GLN A 94 12.85 -6.30 -7.28
N ASN A 95 12.58 -7.50 -6.71
CA ASN A 95 11.44 -7.70 -5.81
C ASN A 95 11.55 -6.86 -4.52
N THR A 96 12.77 -6.67 -4.00
CA THR A 96 12.99 -5.82 -2.81
C THR A 96 12.66 -4.36 -3.10
N ILE A 97 13.15 -3.84 -4.24
CA ILE A 97 12.89 -2.47 -4.70
C ILE A 97 11.39 -2.28 -4.97
N ALA A 98 10.78 -3.20 -5.71
CA ALA A 98 9.35 -3.20 -6.00
C ALA A 98 8.51 -3.20 -4.71
N ALA A 99 8.87 -4.03 -3.72
CA ALA A 99 8.19 -4.06 -2.44
C ALA A 99 8.34 -2.75 -1.65
N ARG A 100 9.49 -2.08 -1.71
CA ARG A 100 9.69 -0.75 -1.08
C ARG A 100 8.81 0.30 -1.74
N ARG A 101 8.83 0.39 -3.08
CA ARG A 101 8.00 1.32 -3.86
C ARG A 101 6.51 1.08 -3.62
N SER A 102 6.07 -0.18 -3.65
CA SER A 102 4.68 -0.57 -3.37
C SER A 102 4.23 -0.13 -1.98
N ARG A 103 5.05 -0.39 -0.94
CA ARG A 103 4.71 0.04 0.44
C ARG A 103 4.66 1.56 0.57
N ARG A 104 5.58 2.28 -0.09
CA ARG A 104 5.60 3.75 -0.12
C ARG A 104 4.33 4.29 -0.77
N ARG A 105 4.02 3.85 -1.99
CA ARG A 105 2.82 4.25 -2.75
C ARG A 105 1.53 3.98 -1.95
N LYS A 106 1.44 2.81 -1.30
CA LYS A 106 0.27 2.47 -0.48
C LYS A 106 0.05 3.44 0.68
N LEU A 107 1.14 3.85 1.34
CA LEU A 107 1.05 4.82 2.45
C LEU A 107 0.77 6.23 1.96
N GLU A 108 1.32 6.63 0.81
CA GLU A 108 1.02 7.91 0.17
C GLU A 108 -0.46 7.98 -0.22
N TYR A 109 -1.00 6.93 -0.86
CA TYR A 109 -2.42 6.85 -1.20
C TYR A 109 -3.33 6.87 0.03
N GLN A 110 -2.95 6.15 1.10
CA GLN A 110 -3.71 6.19 2.35
C GLN A 110 -3.74 7.60 2.93
N ARG A 111 -2.60 8.31 2.93
CA ARG A 111 -2.51 9.68 3.42
C ARG A 111 -3.37 10.63 2.58
N GLU A 112 -3.30 10.54 1.25
CA GLU A 112 -4.12 11.33 0.35
C GLU A 112 -5.62 11.11 0.60
N LEU A 113 -6.03 9.87 0.85
CA LEU A 113 -7.41 9.54 1.19
C LEU A 113 -7.84 10.19 2.52
N GLU A 114 -6.98 10.14 3.54
CA GLU A 114 -7.22 10.78 4.84
C GLU A 114 -7.32 12.31 4.69
N ASP A 115 -6.42 12.94 3.92
CA ASP A 115 -6.40 14.37 3.62
C ASP A 115 -7.68 14.81 2.86
N ASN A 116 -8.11 14.02 1.87
CA ASN A 116 -9.35 14.28 1.11
C ASN A 116 -10.60 14.18 1.98
N VAL A 117 -10.67 13.17 2.86
CA VAL A 117 -11.79 13.05 3.82
C VAL A 117 -11.84 14.26 4.74
N GLU A 118 -10.69 14.73 5.21
CA GLU A 118 -10.63 15.92 6.05
C GLU A 118 -11.05 17.19 5.28
N HIS A 119 -10.60 17.33 4.03
CA HIS A 119 -10.99 18.44 3.15
C HIS A 119 -12.50 18.46 2.90
N TYR A 120 -13.10 17.33 2.50
CA TYR A 120 -14.54 17.27 2.25
C TYR A 120 -15.38 17.50 3.51
N LYS A 121 -14.89 17.08 4.68
CA LYS A 121 -15.55 17.40 5.96
C LYS A 121 -15.56 18.90 6.24
N ARG A 122 -14.40 19.57 6.08
CA ARG A 122 -14.31 21.03 6.26
C ARG A 122 -15.23 21.77 5.29
N ASP A 123 -15.25 21.36 4.03
CA ASP A 123 -16.08 21.98 3.01
C ASP A 123 -17.56 21.78 3.32
N SER A 124 -17.95 20.56 3.71
CA SER A 124 -19.33 20.26 4.14
C SER A 124 -19.75 21.15 5.33
N GLU A 125 -18.90 21.29 6.35
CA GLU A 125 -19.15 22.15 7.51
C GLU A 125 -19.25 23.63 7.12
N GLN A 126 -18.40 24.11 6.21
CA GLN A 126 -18.45 25.48 5.70
C GLN A 126 -19.76 25.75 4.94
N TRP A 127 -20.15 24.85 4.03
CA TRP A 127 -21.39 24.99 3.27
C TRP A 127 -22.61 24.90 4.18
N LYS A 128 -22.60 23.99 5.16
CA LYS A 128 -23.64 23.90 6.18
C LYS A 128 -23.76 25.20 6.97
N SER A 129 -22.63 25.75 7.42
CA SER A 129 -22.61 27.02 8.17
C SER A 129 -23.14 28.19 7.34
N ARG A 130 -22.74 28.29 6.07
CA ARG A 130 -23.25 29.31 5.13
C ARG A 130 -24.75 29.16 4.90
N ALA A 131 -25.22 27.94 4.66
CA ALA A 131 -26.65 27.67 4.45
C ALA A 131 -27.48 28.06 5.68
N LEU A 132 -27.03 27.70 6.88
CA LEU A 132 -27.69 28.06 8.14
C LEU A 132 -27.69 29.58 8.37
N MET A 133 -26.60 30.27 8.05
CA MET A 133 -26.53 31.73 8.14
C MET A 133 -27.54 32.41 7.20
N TYR A 134 -27.62 31.98 5.93
CA TYR A 134 -28.60 32.52 5.00
C TYR A 134 -30.04 32.17 5.40
N GLN A 135 -30.27 30.96 5.91
CA GLN A 135 -31.58 30.57 6.44
C GLN A 135 -32.01 31.48 7.60
N ALA A 136 -31.10 31.78 8.53
CA ALA A 136 -31.35 32.70 9.63
C ALA A 136 -31.64 34.13 9.13
N LEU A 137 -30.89 34.60 8.13
CA LEU A 137 -31.11 35.90 7.50
C LEU A 137 -32.50 35.99 6.84
N LEU A 138 -32.89 34.99 6.04
CA LEU A 138 -34.21 34.94 5.40
C LEU A 138 -35.34 34.93 6.43
N ARG A 139 -35.22 34.10 7.47
CA ARG A 139 -36.16 34.07 8.59
C ARG A 139 -36.26 35.41 9.30
N SER A 140 -35.15 36.15 9.46
CA SER A 140 -35.15 37.49 10.07
C SER A 140 -35.91 38.53 9.24
N HIS A 141 -36.00 38.33 7.92
CA HIS A 141 -36.76 39.16 7.01
C HIS A 141 -38.20 38.63 6.75
N ASN A 142 -38.66 37.65 7.55
CA ASN A 142 -39.94 36.96 7.39
C ASN A 142 -40.14 36.29 6.01
N ILE A 143 -39.06 35.84 5.38
CA ILE A 143 -39.10 35.07 4.13
C ILE A 143 -39.01 33.59 4.48
N GLU A 144 -39.91 32.78 3.94
CA GLU A 144 -39.89 31.33 4.14
C GLU A 144 -38.58 30.73 3.58
N ALA A 145 -37.91 29.93 4.40
CA ALA A 145 -36.68 29.25 4.02
C ALA A 145 -36.87 27.73 4.20
N PRO A 146 -36.39 26.91 3.24
CA PRO A 146 -36.50 25.47 3.32
C PRO A 146 -35.77 24.93 4.55
N ASP A 147 -36.31 23.87 5.15
CA ASP A 147 -35.66 23.17 6.25
C ASP A 147 -34.71 22.09 5.70
N PHE A 148 -33.54 21.98 6.32
CA PHE A 148 -32.52 21.02 5.87
C PHE A 148 -32.50 19.84 6.85
N PRO A 149 -32.76 18.60 6.41
CA PRO A 149 -32.66 17.44 7.28
C PRO A 149 -31.22 17.24 7.76
N GLU A 150 -31.06 16.86 9.04
CA GLU A 150 -29.77 16.38 9.54
C GLU A 150 -29.46 15.02 8.91
N ILE A 151 -28.35 14.95 8.16
CA ILE A 151 -27.78 13.73 7.58
C ILE A 151 -26.72 13.19 8.52
#